data_AF-A0A7H4GKG1-F1
#
_entry.id   AF-A0A7H4GKG1-F1
#
_cell.length_a   1.000
_cell.length_b   1.000
_cell.length_c   1.000
_cell.angle_alpha   90.00
_cell.angle_beta   90.00
_cell.angle_gamma   90.00
#
_symmetry.space_group_name_H-M   'P 1'
#
loop_
_entity.id
_entity.type
_entity.pdbx_description
1 polymer ?
#
loop_
_entity_poly.entity_id
_entity_poly.type
_entity_poly.pdbx_seq_one_letter_code
_entity_poly.pdbx_strand_id
1 'polypeptide(L)'
;MSRSSSVCIWACLLHPSRIYNRLFCNNLLRGEPSMPSKIVELPEGYKPSEDEEYMCQEHMEYFRQMLLKWREDLIEESQETINNLRGEVRDVGDEAERASRETENSLELRTRDRYRKLLGKIDQALARIDDGSYGFCEETGEEIGLARLEARPIATLCLDAQERWELKQKQMRDR
;
A
#
# COMPACT_ATOMS: atom_id res chain seq x y z
N MET A 1 38.63 26.64 11.30
CA MET A 1 38.18 25.46 12.08
C MET A 1 36.89 24.95 11.43
N SER A 2 36.89 24.28 10.27
CA SER A 2 37.32 22.90 9.93
C SER A 2 36.72 21.81 10.82
N ARG A 3 35.61 21.21 10.34
CA ARG A 3 35.03 19.89 10.69
C ARG A 3 33.81 19.73 9.76
N SER A 4 33.57 18.68 8.98
CA SER A 4 34.28 17.44 8.72
C SER A 4 33.62 16.84 7.47
N SER A 5 34.24 17.00 6.30
CA SER A 5 33.81 16.39 5.05
C SER A 5 34.16 14.90 5.05
N SER A 6 33.34 14.03 5.65
CA SER A 6 33.69 12.58 5.69
C SER A 6 32.54 11.57 5.76
N VAL A 7 31.26 11.95 5.65
CA VAL A 7 30.18 10.95 5.66
C VAL A 7 29.20 11.21 4.51
N CYS A 8 29.57 10.77 3.31
CA CYS A 8 28.63 10.54 2.19
C CYS A 8 29.23 9.77 1.00
N ILE A 9 30.48 9.30 1.07
CA ILE A 9 31.14 8.67 -0.10
C ILE A 9 30.77 7.19 -0.26
N TRP A 10 30.12 6.55 0.73
CA TRP A 10 29.92 5.09 0.71
C TRP A 10 28.56 4.57 0.23
N ALA A 11 27.58 5.42 -0.11
CA ALA A 11 26.23 4.95 -0.46
C ALA A 11 25.97 4.77 -1.98
N CYS A 12 26.96 4.97 -2.86
CA CYS A 12 26.75 5.01 -4.31
C CYS A 12 27.09 3.72 -5.08
N LEU A 13 27.44 2.62 -4.43
CA LEU A 13 28.05 1.47 -5.12
C LEU A 13 27.22 0.18 -5.21
N LEU A 14 25.93 0.17 -4.86
CA LEU A 14 25.19 -1.10 -4.86
C LEU A 14 23.78 -1.13 -5.47
N HIS A 15 23.38 -0.22 -6.37
CA HIS A 15 22.11 -0.35 -7.12
C HIS A 15 22.28 0.08 -8.60
N PRO A 16 21.89 -0.73 -9.61
CA PRO A 16 22.24 -0.53 -11.02
C PRO A 16 21.27 0.34 -11.84
N SER A 17 20.32 1.06 -11.25
CA SER A 17 19.41 1.96 -11.99
C SER A 17 19.97 3.39 -12.10
N ARG A 18 20.67 3.65 -13.22
CA ARG A 18 21.48 4.85 -13.50
C ARG A 18 20.70 6.16 -13.72
N ILE A 19 19.37 6.15 -13.68
CA ILE A 19 18.51 7.29 -14.06
C ILE A 19 18.13 8.16 -12.84
N TYR A 20 17.96 7.57 -11.65
CA TYR A 20 17.43 8.28 -10.49
C TYR A 20 18.48 8.89 -9.53
N ASN A 21 19.72 8.41 -9.58
CA ASN A 21 20.68 8.63 -8.50
C ASN A 21 21.17 10.09 -8.35
N ARG A 22 21.09 10.93 -9.39
CA ARG A 22 21.56 12.33 -9.32
C ARG A 22 20.48 13.35 -8.91
N LEU A 23 19.22 13.04 -9.19
CA LEU A 23 18.08 13.92 -8.89
C LEU A 23 17.56 13.68 -7.47
N PHE A 24 17.57 12.43 -7.00
CA PHE A 24 17.09 12.06 -5.68
C PHE A 24 17.91 12.71 -4.54
N CYS A 25 19.24 12.71 -4.65
CA CYS A 25 20.12 13.36 -3.65
C CYS A 25 20.02 14.90 -3.63
N ASN A 26 19.62 15.55 -4.73
CA ASN A 26 19.50 17.02 -4.77
C ASN A 26 18.18 17.53 -4.18
N ASN A 27 17.10 16.74 -4.26
CA ASN A 27 15.78 17.14 -3.79
C ASN A 27 15.59 16.98 -2.27
N LEU A 28 16.24 15.99 -1.64
CA LEU A 28 16.14 15.77 -0.20
C LEU A 28 16.73 16.92 0.66
N LEU A 29 17.65 17.70 0.10
CA LEU A 29 18.28 18.84 0.79
C LEU A 29 17.46 20.14 0.75
N ARG A 30 16.38 20.21 -0.04
CA ARG A 30 15.65 21.47 -0.31
C ARG A 30 14.27 21.58 0.35
N GLY A 31 13.75 20.52 0.96
CA GLY A 31 12.46 20.58 1.68
C GLY A 31 11.28 21.00 0.80
N GLU A 32 11.34 20.75 -0.50
CA GLU A 32 10.23 21.03 -1.42
C GLU A 32 9.20 19.89 -1.35
N PRO A 33 7.89 20.20 -1.34
CA PRO A 33 6.85 19.18 -1.42
C PRO A 33 7.05 18.37 -2.71
N SER A 34 6.83 17.06 -2.62
CA SER A 34 6.97 16.11 -3.73
C SER A 34 6.28 16.64 -4.98
N MET A 35 7.01 16.56 -6.11
CA MET A 35 6.60 17.16 -7.38
C MET A 35 5.15 16.79 -7.76
N PRO A 36 4.36 17.72 -8.33
CA PRO A 36 3.08 17.34 -8.90
C PRO A 36 3.35 16.40 -10.08
N SER A 37 2.94 15.15 -9.94
CA SER A 37 2.90 14.21 -11.05
C SER A 37 2.13 14.86 -12.19
N LYS A 38 2.67 14.78 -13.42
CA LYS A 38 1.92 15.13 -14.62
C LYS A 38 0.52 14.51 -14.50
N ILE A 39 -0.53 15.28 -14.73
CA ILE A 39 -1.89 14.76 -14.77
C ILE A 39 -1.92 13.85 -16.00
N VAL A 40 -1.89 12.54 -15.79
CA VAL A 40 -2.02 11.53 -16.84
C VAL A 40 -3.50 11.23 -16.94
N GLU A 41 -4.14 11.68 -18.02
CA GLU A 41 -5.55 11.36 -18.27
C GLU A 41 -5.63 9.97 -18.91
N LEU A 42 -6.26 9.02 -18.22
CA LEU A 42 -6.49 7.68 -18.75
C LEU A 42 -7.70 7.68 -19.69
N PRO A 43 -7.65 6.96 -20.83
CA PRO A 43 -8.82 6.79 -21.68
C PRO A 43 -9.91 5.99 -20.97
N GLU A 44 -11.17 6.23 -21.35
CA GLU A 44 -12.32 5.56 -20.75
C GLU A 44 -12.21 4.03 -20.91
N GLY A 45 -12.26 3.31 -19.77
CA GLY A 45 -12.15 1.85 -19.75
C GLY A 45 -10.74 1.29 -19.90
N TYR A 46 -9.68 2.11 -19.75
CA TYR A 46 -8.30 1.65 -19.78
C TYR A 46 -8.04 0.51 -18.78
N LYS A 47 -7.30 -0.50 -19.25
CA LYS A 47 -6.77 -1.59 -18.43
C LYS A 47 -5.33 -1.89 -18.83
N PRO A 48 -4.42 -2.05 -17.85
CA PRO A 48 -3.04 -2.49 -18.10
C PRO A 48 -3.00 -3.78 -18.92
N SER A 49 -2.21 -3.78 -20.00
CA SER A 49 -1.95 -4.96 -20.84
C SER A 49 -0.48 -5.35 -20.80
N GLU A 50 -0.18 -6.63 -21.02
CA GLU A 50 1.20 -7.13 -21.19
C GLU A 50 1.84 -6.66 -22.51
N ASP A 51 1.04 -6.11 -23.44
CA ASP A 51 1.52 -5.56 -24.70
C ASP A 51 2.22 -4.18 -24.55
N GLU A 52 2.05 -3.54 -23.39
CA GLU A 52 2.60 -2.22 -23.07
C GLU A 52 3.89 -2.32 -22.22
N GLU A 53 4.66 -1.23 -22.15
CA GLU A 53 5.85 -1.21 -21.29
C GLU A 53 5.45 -1.37 -19.81
N TYR A 54 6.11 -2.31 -19.13
CA TYR A 54 5.82 -2.62 -17.74
C TYR A 54 5.96 -1.37 -16.85
N MET A 55 4.93 -1.10 -16.04
CA MET A 55 4.87 0.08 -15.15
C MET A 55 5.11 1.43 -15.86
N CYS A 56 4.61 1.58 -17.09
CA CYS A 56 4.47 2.88 -17.75
C CYS A 56 3.61 3.87 -16.93
N GLN A 57 3.57 5.14 -17.36
CA GLN A 57 2.87 6.19 -16.61
C GLN A 57 1.37 5.90 -16.50
N GLU A 58 0.79 5.32 -17.54
CA GLU A 58 -0.61 4.92 -17.65
C GLU A 58 -0.93 3.77 -16.69
N HIS A 59 -0.08 2.74 -16.61
CA HIS A 59 -0.18 1.66 -15.62
C HIS A 59 -0.15 2.22 -14.19
N MET A 60 0.81 3.09 -13.88
CA MET A 60 0.98 3.66 -12.55
C MET A 60 -0.23 4.49 -12.14
N GLU A 61 -0.79 5.28 -13.06
CA GLU A 61 -1.98 6.07 -12.79
C GLU A 61 -3.23 5.18 -12.61
N TYR A 62 -3.38 4.11 -13.40
CA TYR A 62 -4.47 3.15 -13.24
C TYR A 62 -4.46 2.53 -11.84
N PHE A 63 -3.30 2.02 -11.40
CA PHE A 63 -3.18 1.44 -10.07
C PHE A 63 -3.33 2.47 -8.96
N ARG A 64 -2.87 3.72 -9.16
CA ARG A 64 -3.10 4.82 -8.21
C ARG A 64 -4.59 5.09 -8.02
N GLN A 65 -5.35 5.25 -9.11
CA GLN A 65 -6.79 5.50 -9.02
C GLN A 65 -7.52 4.33 -8.37
N MET A 66 -7.14 3.09 -8.67
CA MET A 66 -7.69 1.90 -8.04
C MET A 66 -7.44 1.85 -6.52
N LEU A 67 -6.22 2.18 -6.09
CA LEU A 67 -5.85 2.24 -4.66
C LEU A 67 -6.55 3.40 -3.94
N LEU A 68 -6.65 4.57 -4.55
CA LEU A 68 -7.35 5.73 -3.98
C LEU A 68 -8.84 5.46 -3.80
N LYS A 69 -9.49 4.89 -4.83
CA LYS A 69 -10.89 4.49 -4.74
C LYS A 69 -11.09 3.47 -3.62
N TRP A 70 -10.26 2.43 -3.57
CA TRP A 70 -10.36 1.42 -2.52
C TRP A 70 -10.12 2.00 -1.12
N ARG A 71 -9.24 2.99 -0.98
CA ARG A 71 -9.01 3.73 0.25
C ARG A 71 -10.26 4.50 0.68
N GLU A 72 -10.91 5.19 -0.25
CA GLU A 72 -12.16 5.92 0.00
C GLU A 72 -13.27 4.97 0.45
N ASP A 73 -13.49 3.87 -0.27
CA ASP A 73 -14.48 2.85 0.06
C ASP A 73 -14.28 2.31 1.50
N LEU A 74 -13.03 2.00 1.89
CA LEU A 74 -12.72 1.53 3.25
C LEU A 74 -12.93 2.58 4.34
N ILE A 75 -12.71 3.85 4.03
CA ILE A 75 -12.96 4.96 4.97
C ILE A 75 -14.46 5.12 5.17
N GLU A 76 -15.25 5.05 4.09
CA GLU A 76 -16.70 5.11 4.14
C GLU A 76 -17.28 3.95 4.97
N GLU A 77 -16.92 2.70 4.66
CA GLU A 77 -17.36 1.52 5.43
C GLU A 77 -16.96 1.61 6.92
N SER A 78 -15.75 2.09 7.21
CA SER A 78 -15.32 2.29 8.61
C SER A 78 -16.14 3.37 9.31
N GLN A 79 -16.56 4.42 8.61
CA GLN A 79 -17.34 5.50 9.18
C GLN A 79 -18.78 5.07 9.45
N GLU A 80 -19.37 4.27 8.55
CA GLU A 80 -20.67 3.65 8.74
C GLU A 80 -20.70 2.75 9.98
N THR A 81 -19.69 1.88 10.14
CA THR A 81 -19.54 1.02 11.32
C THR A 81 -19.50 1.84 12.61
N ILE A 82 -18.77 2.96 12.63
CA ILE A 82 -18.71 3.86 13.80
C ILE A 82 -20.07 4.49 14.10
N ASN A 83 -20.83 4.85 13.07
CA ASN A 83 -22.16 5.44 13.23
C ASN A 83 -23.15 4.41 13.81
N ASN A 84 -23.07 3.14 13.38
CA ASN A 84 -23.89 2.05 13.92
C ASN A 84 -23.62 1.83 15.43
N LEU A 85 -22.34 1.71 15.82
CA LEU A 85 -21.94 1.62 17.24
C LEU A 85 -22.49 2.77 18.09
N ARG A 86 -22.43 4.00 17.56
CA ARG A 86 -22.95 5.18 18.27
C ARG A 86 -24.47 5.17 18.41
N GLY A 87 -25.17 4.58 17.45
CA GLY A 87 -26.62 4.37 17.50
C GLY A 87 -27.01 3.36 18.57
N GLU A 88 -26.35 2.21 18.60
CA GLU A 88 -26.64 1.10 19.52
C GLU A 88 -26.39 1.45 21.00
N VAL A 89 -25.36 2.24 21.30
CA VAL A 89 -25.04 2.68 22.67
C VAL A 89 -26.13 3.57 23.28
N ARG A 90 -26.97 4.20 22.45
CA ARG A 90 -28.04 5.12 22.91
C ARG A 90 -29.33 4.40 23.28
N ASP A 91 -29.52 3.17 22.81
CA ASP A 91 -30.70 2.38 23.09
C ASP A 91 -30.43 1.48 24.30
N VAL A 92 -31.17 1.63 25.40
CA VAL A 92 -30.94 0.83 26.61
C VAL A 92 -31.89 -0.36 26.60
N GLY A 93 -31.42 -1.48 26.06
CA GLY A 93 -32.16 -2.74 26.01
C GLY A 93 -32.14 -3.54 27.33
N ASP A 94 -32.99 -4.57 27.39
CA ASP A 94 -33.06 -5.51 28.50
C ASP A 94 -31.77 -6.34 28.66
N GLU A 95 -31.60 -7.02 29.79
CA GLU A 95 -30.35 -7.73 30.15
C GLU A 95 -29.92 -8.81 29.14
N ALA A 96 -30.87 -9.46 28.47
CA ALA A 96 -30.59 -10.40 27.38
C ALA A 96 -30.04 -9.70 26.12
N GLU A 97 -30.52 -8.49 25.80
CA GLU A 97 -30.03 -7.71 24.67
C GLU A 97 -28.62 -7.17 24.90
N ARG A 98 -28.25 -6.91 26.16
CA ARG A 98 -26.91 -6.45 26.53
C ARG A 98 -25.82 -7.45 26.12
N ALA A 99 -26.05 -8.74 26.33
CA ALA A 99 -25.08 -9.78 25.99
C ALA A 99 -24.86 -9.87 24.47
N SER A 100 -25.93 -9.83 23.67
CA SER A 100 -25.84 -9.84 22.20
C SER A 100 -25.08 -8.62 21.68
N ARG A 101 -25.42 -7.42 22.16
CA ARG A 101 -24.77 -6.16 21.74
C ARG A 101 -23.28 -6.11 22.07
N GLU A 102 -22.88 -6.64 23.23
CA GLU A 102 -21.45 -6.72 23.58
C GLU A 102 -20.68 -7.59 22.59
N THR A 103 -21.27 -8.71 22.16
CA THR A 103 -20.65 -9.58 21.15
C THR A 103 -20.57 -8.90 19.78
N GLU A 104 -21.61 -8.20 19.35
CA GLU A 104 -21.67 -7.43 18.10
C GLU A 104 -20.62 -6.32 18.09
N ASN A 105 -20.58 -5.48 19.13
CA ASN A 105 -19.56 -4.44 19.28
C ASN A 105 -18.13 -5.02 19.28
N SER A 106 -17.91 -6.16 19.93
CA SER A 106 -16.59 -6.82 19.92
C SER A 106 -16.17 -7.26 18.51
N LEU A 107 -17.13 -7.69 17.68
CA LEU A 107 -16.90 -8.08 16.29
C LEU A 107 -16.60 -6.86 15.43
N GLU A 108 -17.36 -5.78 15.58
CA GLU A 108 -17.17 -4.53 14.83
C GLU A 108 -15.82 -3.88 15.13
N LEU A 109 -15.38 -3.87 16.39
CA LEU A 109 -14.05 -3.38 16.77
C LEU A 109 -12.91 -4.17 16.10
N ARG A 110 -13.08 -5.50 15.94
CA ARG A 110 -12.11 -6.35 15.24
C ARG A 110 -12.09 -6.06 13.74
N THR A 111 -13.26 -5.85 13.12
CA THR A 111 -13.37 -5.46 11.71
C THR A 111 -12.69 -4.12 11.47
N ARG A 112 -12.92 -3.13 12.32
CA ARG A 112 -12.26 -1.82 12.23
C ARG A 112 -10.74 -1.90 12.33
N ASP A 113 -10.19 -2.72 13.23
CA ASP A 113 -8.73 -2.89 13.31
C ASP A 113 -8.15 -3.52 12.03
N ARG A 114 -8.89 -4.42 11.37
CA ARG A 114 -8.50 -4.96 10.06
C ARG A 114 -8.51 -3.86 8.99
N TYR A 115 -9.54 -3.02 8.94
CA TYR A 115 -9.62 -1.89 8.00
C TYR A 115 -8.49 -0.91 8.20
N ARG A 116 -8.19 -0.52 9.45
CA ARG A 116 -7.06 0.34 9.78
C ARG A 116 -5.71 -0.23 9.30
N LYS A 117 -5.50 -1.54 9.50
CA LYS A 117 -4.29 -2.21 9.01
C LYS A 117 -4.24 -2.25 7.49
N LEU A 118 -5.38 -2.44 6.83
CA LEU A 118 -5.48 -2.48 5.38
C LEU A 118 -5.23 -1.10 4.75
N LEU A 119 -5.81 -0.03 5.32
CA LEU A 119 -5.52 1.35 4.95
C LEU A 119 -4.03 1.65 5.01
N GLY A 120 -3.35 1.23 6.09
CA GLY A 120 -1.91 1.39 6.20
C GLY A 120 -1.11 0.66 5.09
N LYS A 121 -1.62 -0.45 4.54
CA LYS A 121 -1.01 -1.13 3.38
C LYS A 121 -1.29 -0.41 2.07
N ILE A 122 -2.48 0.19 1.92
CA ILE A 122 -2.82 1.00 0.76
C ILE A 122 -1.95 2.26 0.71
N ASP A 123 -1.79 2.95 1.85
CA ASP A 123 -0.92 4.12 1.95
C ASP A 123 0.54 3.78 1.61
N GLN A 124 1.03 2.60 2.02
CA GLN A 124 2.35 2.09 1.63
C GLN A 124 2.44 1.83 0.13
N ALA A 125 1.42 1.21 -0.48
CA ALA A 125 1.38 0.98 -1.92
C ALA A 125 1.38 2.30 -2.72
N LEU A 126 0.63 3.30 -2.26
CA LEU A 126 0.64 4.65 -2.84
C LEU A 126 2.02 5.30 -2.74
N ALA A 127 2.69 5.20 -1.60
CA ALA A 127 4.06 5.70 -1.44
C ALA A 127 5.04 5.01 -2.41
N ARG A 128 4.86 3.71 -2.67
CA ARG A 128 5.64 2.95 -3.66
C ARG A 128 5.35 3.37 -5.11
N ILE A 129 4.14 3.86 -5.38
CA ILE A 129 3.84 4.46 -6.69
C ILE A 129 4.61 5.77 -6.84
N ASP A 130 4.66 6.57 -5.79
CA ASP A 130 5.35 7.87 -5.80
C ASP A 130 6.88 7.74 -5.91
N ASP A 131 7.47 6.70 -5.32
CA ASP A 131 8.91 6.43 -5.42
C ASP A 131 9.32 5.59 -6.65
N GLY A 132 8.35 5.05 -7.39
CA GLY A 132 8.56 4.25 -8.60
C GLY A 132 8.95 2.79 -8.36
N SER A 133 8.85 2.29 -7.12
CA SER A 133 9.12 0.89 -6.77
C SER A 133 7.90 -0.02 -6.85
N TYR A 134 6.71 0.54 -7.09
CA TYR A 134 5.47 -0.24 -7.28
C TYR A 134 5.59 -1.20 -8.47
N GLY A 135 4.97 -2.37 -8.34
CA GLY A 135 5.05 -3.43 -9.33
C GLY A 135 6.22 -4.41 -9.12
N PHE A 136 7.28 -4.04 -8.41
CA PHE A 136 8.42 -4.93 -8.23
C PHE A 136 8.39 -5.69 -6.89
N CYS A 137 8.90 -6.93 -6.89
CA CYS A 137 9.01 -7.77 -5.71
C CYS A 137 10.04 -7.19 -4.71
N GLU A 138 9.65 -7.02 -3.45
CA GLU A 138 10.55 -6.51 -2.40
C GLU A 138 11.69 -7.48 -2.05
N GLU A 139 11.53 -8.78 -2.30
CA GLU A 139 12.56 -9.78 -2.00
C GLU A 139 13.52 -10.02 -3.17
N THR A 140 13.00 -10.11 -4.39
CA THR A 140 13.79 -10.51 -5.58
C THR A 140 14.06 -9.36 -6.55
N GLY A 141 13.28 -8.29 -6.49
CA GLY A 141 13.30 -7.20 -7.49
C GLY A 141 12.62 -7.55 -8.81
N GLU A 142 12.05 -8.75 -8.94
CA GLU A 142 11.35 -9.20 -10.15
C GLU A 142 9.99 -8.53 -10.31
N GLU A 143 9.49 -8.49 -11.55
CA GLU A 143 8.17 -7.97 -11.87
C GLU A 143 7.05 -8.80 -11.22
N ILE A 144 6.08 -8.11 -10.63
CA ILE A 144 4.83 -8.71 -10.19
C ILE A 144 3.85 -8.63 -11.36
N GLY A 145 3.31 -9.78 -11.77
CA GLY A 145 2.39 -9.85 -12.89
C GLY A 145 1.18 -8.92 -12.75
N LEU A 146 0.78 -8.27 -13.86
CA LEU A 146 -0.29 -7.28 -13.89
C LEU A 146 -1.62 -7.85 -13.37
N ALA A 147 -1.99 -9.07 -13.80
CA ALA A 147 -3.20 -9.75 -13.33
C ALA A 147 -3.22 -9.94 -11.80
N ARG A 148 -2.05 -10.14 -11.18
CA ARG A 148 -1.94 -10.28 -9.73
C ARG A 148 -2.12 -8.95 -9.02
N LEU A 149 -1.58 -7.86 -9.58
CA LEU A 149 -1.76 -6.51 -9.04
C LEU A 149 -3.20 -6.01 -9.24
N GLU A 150 -3.86 -6.38 -10.34
CA GLU A 150 -5.28 -6.08 -10.56
C GLU A 150 -6.15 -6.80 -9.52
N ALA A 151 -5.86 -8.08 -9.24
CA ALA A 151 -6.57 -8.83 -8.20
C ALA A 151 -6.22 -8.36 -6.77
N ARG A 152 -4.96 -7.96 -6.53
CA ARG A 152 -4.43 -7.56 -5.21
C ARG A 152 -3.39 -6.44 -5.37
N PRO A 153 -3.79 -5.16 -5.39
CA PRO A 153 -2.88 -4.04 -5.66
C PRO A 153 -1.90 -3.74 -4.52
N ILE A 154 -2.13 -4.30 -3.33
CA ILE A 154 -1.21 -4.18 -2.18
C ILE A 154 -0.15 -5.31 -2.13
N ALA A 155 -0.05 -6.13 -3.17
CA ALA A 155 0.87 -7.27 -3.16
C ALA A 155 2.32 -6.79 -3.34
N THR A 156 3.21 -7.20 -2.43
CA THR A 156 4.60 -6.71 -2.38
C THR A 156 5.66 -7.72 -2.85
N LEU A 157 5.30 -9.00 -2.96
CA LEU A 157 6.20 -10.11 -3.34
C LEU A 157 5.80 -10.68 -4.69
N CYS A 158 6.70 -11.27 -5.48
CA CYS A 158 6.31 -12.10 -6.65
C CYS A 158 5.67 -13.44 -6.20
N LEU A 159 5.11 -14.22 -7.13
CA LEU A 159 4.48 -15.51 -6.82
C LEU A 159 5.46 -16.47 -6.16
N ASP A 160 6.66 -16.61 -6.74
CA ASP A 160 7.70 -17.51 -6.22
C ASP A 160 8.20 -17.09 -4.83
N ALA A 161 8.38 -15.79 -4.60
CA ALA A 161 8.74 -15.27 -3.28
C ALA A 161 7.60 -15.49 -2.27
N GLN A 162 6.35 -15.31 -2.69
CA GLN A 162 5.19 -15.58 -1.84
C GLN A 162 5.12 -17.06 -1.45
N GLU A 163 5.30 -18.00 -2.38
CA GLU A 163 5.30 -19.44 -2.10
C GLU A 163 6.43 -19.82 -1.13
N ARG A 164 7.65 -19.32 -1.36
CA ARG A 164 8.79 -19.54 -0.45
C ARG A 164 8.51 -19.00 0.95
N TRP A 165 7.85 -17.85 1.06
CA TRP A 165 7.47 -17.27 2.35
C TRP A 165 6.43 -18.14 3.07
N GLU A 166 5.39 -18.58 2.37
CA GLU A 166 4.32 -19.42 2.92
C GLU A 166 4.85 -20.78 3.41
N LEU A 167 5.76 -21.42 2.65
CA LEU A 167 6.44 -22.65 3.05
C LEU A 167 7.26 -22.47 4.35
N LYS A 168 8.04 -21.38 4.44
CA LYS A 168 8.82 -21.06 5.65
C LYS A 168 7.90 -20.84 6.86
N GLN A 169 6.81 -20.11 6.69
CA GLN A 169 5.84 -19.87 7.77
C GLN A 169 5.18 -21.17 8.25
N LYS A 170 4.82 -22.07 7.33
CA LYS A 170 4.27 -23.38 7.68
C LYS A 170 5.27 -24.21 8.50
N GLN A 171 6.53 -24.29 8.07
CA GLN A 171 7.58 -25.00 8.81
C GLN A 171 7.82 -24.42 10.20
N MET A 172 7.71 -23.09 10.37
CA MET A 172 7.85 -22.43 11.67
C MET A 172 6.66 -22.71 12.60
N ARG A 173 5.44 -22.78 12.07
CA ARG A 173 4.23 -23.06 12.86
C ARG A 173 4.17 -24.50 13.35
N ASP A 174 4.68 -25.44 12.55
CA ASP A 174 4.62 -26.87 12.83
C ASP A 174 5.75 -27.34 13.79
N ARG A 175 6.53 -26.40 14.35
CA ARG A 175 7.63 -26.62 15.30
C ARG A 175 7.26 -26.11 16.70
#